data_AF-A0A9D7T2H1-F1
#
_entry.id   AF-A0A9D7T2H1-F1
#
_cell.length_a   1.000
_cell.length_b   1.000
_cell.length_c   1.000
_cell.angle_alpha   90.00
_cell.angle_beta   90.00
_cell.angle_gamma   90.00
#
_symmetry.space_group_name_H-M   'P 1'
#
loop_
_entity.id
_entity.type
_entity.pdbx_description
1 polymer ?
#
loop_
_entity_poly.entity_id
_entity_poly.type
_entity_poly.pdbx_seq_one_letter_code
_entity_poly.pdbx_strand_id
1 'polypeptide(L)'
;MGGTGAVGTPSALDPARINRGYAHTADPITTTSFSYAGDRPARWTQATDAWLDGFWANSWAEFHLPVTAIDTGARRVDLGAAPTNFGILPHQPWVVYNLLEEITQPGEWYLDRANGILYLWPPVGFSGSSEVIVSVASSILSVSSAKHIRFLDLTLEAARKTLFMSWKSVGIELRNLVLRNSGSAGASIHGTDSLVSRCDVHGTGRVGIVLSGGDRSTLTQISGAAGLEIADCGNIVRHNLIHHAPRNAITYRGNEHAIEFNELHSVCLGSSDSGAIYAPGDWGARGVKIRFNFIHDIRNDLGSSDVHGIYLDETNAGALVESNLLYGVAGYAFKINGGRDNLVRHNVVAYGGGVPFASDWGLRQLNTPSMTSSLQTRLQNLINLGYQQEPWLTRYPECAAIPRLWSEVSASGGRWVAPEGNELVGNFSFANKQWYSVRLLHGPRPGHGVFPKCRRKHPGNRHPVHR
;
A
#
# COMPACT_ATOMS: atom_id res chain seq x y z
N MET A 1 39.08 -24.10 30.84
CA MET A 1 37.61 -23.95 30.81
C MET A 1 37.31 -22.48 31.03
N GLY A 2 37.06 -21.72 29.96
CA GLY A 2 36.75 -20.29 30.01
C GLY A 2 35.58 -20.05 29.07
N GLY A 3 34.49 -19.52 29.60
CA GLY A 3 33.19 -19.44 28.93
C GLY A 3 33.18 -18.51 27.72
N THR A 4 32.61 -18.99 26.63
CA THR A 4 32.25 -18.20 25.45
C THR A 4 30.79 -17.77 25.59
N GLY A 5 30.54 -16.73 26.38
CA GLY A 5 29.29 -15.97 26.34
C GLY A 5 29.35 -14.97 25.19
N ALA A 6 28.26 -14.84 24.43
CA ALA A 6 28.16 -13.85 23.35
C ALA A 6 28.40 -12.42 23.88
N VAL A 7 29.15 -11.62 23.12
CA VAL A 7 29.43 -10.21 23.45
C VAL A 7 28.78 -9.32 22.39
N GLY A 8 27.85 -8.47 22.83
CA GLY A 8 27.20 -7.44 22.02
C GLY A 8 26.36 -6.53 22.92
N THR A 9 26.25 -5.25 22.58
CA THR A 9 25.38 -4.31 23.32
C THR A 9 23.92 -4.59 22.93
N PRO A 10 23.03 -4.93 23.88
CA PRO A 10 21.60 -4.98 23.61
C PRO A 10 21.16 -3.60 23.13
N SER A 11 20.66 -3.53 21.90
CA SER A 11 20.05 -2.32 21.37
C SER A 11 18.65 -2.19 21.98
N ALA A 12 18.51 -1.40 23.04
CA ALA A 12 17.19 -0.91 23.43
C ALA A 12 16.68 0.03 22.33
N LEU A 13 15.45 -0.20 21.87
CA LEU A 13 14.77 0.72 20.94
C LEU A 13 14.83 2.14 21.51
N ASP A 14 14.99 3.13 20.63
CA ASP A 14 15.01 4.55 21.00
C ASP A 14 13.80 4.89 21.90
N PRO A 15 14.02 5.36 23.15
CA PRO A 15 12.95 5.76 24.06
C PRO A 15 12.07 6.89 23.50
N ALA A 16 12.57 7.67 22.54
CA ALA A 16 11.80 8.71 21.84
C ALA A 16 10.91 8.17 20.73
N ARG A 17 11.00 6.87 20.39
CA ARG A 17 10.09 6.24 19.45
C ARG A 17 8.68 6.28 20.05
N ILE A 18 7.73 6.86 19.33
CA ILE A 18 6.32 6.90 19.74
C ILE A 18 5.82 5.45 19.85
N ASN A 19 5.80 4.92 21.07
CA ASN A 19 5.24 3.61 21.34
C ASN A 19 3.73 3.76 21.53
N ARG A 20 2.96 3.62 20.44
CA ARG A 20 1.48 3.69 20.41
C ARG A 20 0.80 2.49 21.09
N GLY A 21 1.33 2.03 22.23
CA GLY A 21 0.84 0.85 22.94
C GLY A 21 1.35 -0.48 22.36
N TYR A 22 2.31 -0.47 21.44
CA TYR A 22 2.92 -1.69 20.91
C TYR A 22 3.80 -2.37 21.97
N ALA A 23 3.51 -3.65 22.22
CA ALA A 23 4.47 -4.58 22.78
C ALA A 23 5.37 -5.11 21.64
N HIS A 24 6.43 -5.83 22.00
CA HIS A 24 7.39 -6.33 21.02
C HIS A 24 7.70 -7.81 21.24
N THR A 25 7.89 -8.55 20.15
CA THR A 25 8.48 -9.88 20.21
C THR A 25 9.90 -9.80 20.77
N ALA A 26 10.29 -10.79 21.59
CA ALA A 26 11.66 -11.00 22.01
C ALA A 26 12.30 -12.05 21.09
N ASP A 27 11.99 -13.34 21.27
CA ASP A 27 12.54 -14.41 20.44
C ASP A 27 11.42 -15.28 19.82
N PRO A 28 11.53 -15.65 18.52
CA PRO A 28 10.67 -16.68 17.96
C PRO A 28 10.99 -18.05 18.60
N ILE A 29 9.95 -18.79 18.99
CA ILE A 29 10.07 -20.13 19.59
C ILE A 29 9.69 -21.18 18.55
N THR A 30 8.56 -20.98 17.87
CA THR A 30 8.13 -21.79 16.73
C THR A 30 7.62 -20.86 15.62
N THR A 31 7.10 -21.43 14.52
CA THR A 31 6.43 -20.64 13.47
C THR A 31 5.12 -20.00 13.94
N THR A 32 4.57 -20.45 15.08
CA THR A 32 3.31 -19.95 15.65
C THR A 32 3.46 -19.52 17.10
N SER A 33 4.68 -19.33 17.61
CA SER A 33 4.86 -18.88 19.00
C SER A 33 6.14 -18.10 19.20
N PHE A 34 6.10 -17.18 20.17
CA PHE A 34 7.19 -16.26 20.46
C PHE A 34 7.20 -15.91 21.95
N SER A 35 8.38 -15.56 22.46
CA SER A 35 8.50 -14.87 23.73
C SER A 35 8.34 -13.36 23.54
N TYR A 36 7.86 -12.64 24.55
CA TYR A 36 7.64 -11.20 24.47
C TYR A 36 8.48 -10.41 25.48
N ALA A 37 8.71 -9.14 25.16
CA ALA A 37 9.37 -8.18 26.04
C ALA A 37 8.35 -7.39 26.90
N GLY A 38 8.79 -6.96 28.09
CA GLY A 38 7.98 -6.19 29.03
C GLY A 38 7.02 -7.03 29.87
N ASP A 39 6.29 -6.36 30.77
CA ASP A 39 5.45 -7.03 31.78
C ASP A 39 3.94 -6.84 31.53
N ARG A 40 3.56 -6.11 30.46
CA ARG A 40 2.14 -5.81 30.16
C ARG A 40 1.26 -7.07 30.09
N PRO A 41 1.69 -8.17 29.43
CA PRO A 41 0.87 -9.37 29.35
C PRO A 41 0.71 -10.13 30.67
N ALA A 42 1.44 -9.79 31.74
CA ALA A 42 1.22 -10.39 33.06
C ALA A 42 -0.20 -10.13 33.62
N ARG A 43 -0.92 -9.15 33.05
CA ARG A 43 -2.32 -8.85 33.38
C ARG A 43 -3.33 -9.82 32.77
N TRP A 44 -2.95 -10.56 31.73
CA TRP A 44 -3.88 -11.31 30.88
C TRP A 44 -4.19 -12.68 31.48
N THR A 45 -4.99 -12.67 32.53
CA THR A 45 -5.36 -13.88 33.26
C THR A 45 -6.62 -14.55 32.71
N GLN A 46 -7.39 -13.87 31.85
CA GLN A 46 -8.66 -14.34 31.30
C GLN A 46 -8.76 -14.14 29.77
N ALA A 47 -7.62 -14.25 29.07
CA ALA A 47 -7.50 -14.02 27.63
C ALA A 47 -8.13 -15.11 26.75
N THR A 48 -9.46 -15.22 26.77
CA THR A 48 -10.22 -16.30 26.09
C THR A 48 -10.56 -16.01 24.63
N ASP A 49 -10.55 -14.74 24.20
CA ASP A 49 -10.83 -14.32 22.81
C ASP A 49 -9.83 -13.25 22.33
N ALA A 50 -8.59 -13.31 22.83
CA ALA A 50 -7.57 -12.34 22.49
C ALA A 50 -7.08 -12.49 21.05
N TRP A 51 -6.87 -11.36 20.39
CA TRP A 51 -6.23 -11.29 19.08
C TRP A 51 -5.06 -10.33 19.11
N LEU A 52 -4.01 -10.66 18.37
CA LEU A 52 -2.86 -9.79 18.17
C LEU A 52 -2.89 -9.20 16.76
N ASP A 53 -2.70 -7.89 16.67
CA ASP A 53 -2.41 -7.20 15.42
C ASP A 53 -0.95 -6.76 15.44
N GLY A 54 -0.17 -7.16 14.43
CA GLY A 54 1.26 -6.90 14.45
C GLY A 54 1.97 -7.05 13.12
N PHE A 55 3.18 -6.49 13.10
CA PHE A 55 4.12 -6.59 11.99
C PHE A 55 5.15 -7.66 12.31
N TRP A 56 4.87 -8.92 11.97
CA TRP A 56 5.61 -10.07 12.50
C TRP A 56 7.05 -10.25 11.98
N ALA A 57 7.41 -9.57 10.89
CA ALA A 57 8.75 -9.62 10.31
C ALA A 57 9.09 -8.33 9.58
N ASN A 58 8.12 -7.80 8.83
CA ASN A 58 8.29 -6.65 7.97
C ASN A 58 7.23 -5.60 8.29
N SER A 59 7.63 -4.33 8.39
CA SER A 59 6.76 -3.19 8.77
C SER A 59 5.74 -2.75 7.70
N TRP A 60 5.59 -3.53 6.63
CA TRP A 60 4.55 -3.40 5.61
C TRP A 60 3.58 -4.59 5.60
N ALA A 61 3.89 -5.68 6.33
CA ALA A 61 3.12 -6.91 6.37
C ALA A 61 2.49 -7.09 7.75
N GLU A 62 1.30 -6.51 7.90
CA GLU A 62 0.50 -6.53 9.13
C GLU A 62 -0.48 -7.69 9.09
N PHE A 63 -0.60 -8.42 10.20
CA PHE A 63 -1.51 -9.55 10.30
C PHE A 63 -2.18 -9.59 11.67
N HIS A 64 -3.49 -9.79 11.64
CA HIS A 64 -4.30 -10.13 12.80
C HIS A 64 -4.30 -11.64 13.02
N LEU A 65 -3.83 -12.10 14.17
CA LEU A 65 -3.73 -13.52 14.50
C LEU A 65 -4.40 -13.80 15.86
N PRO A 66 -5.21 -14.86 15.96
CA PRO A 66 -5.82 -15.23 17.24
C PRO A 66 -4.76 -15.78 18.20
N VAL A 67 -4.92 -15.50 19.49
CA VAL A 67 -4.11 -16.10 20.55
C VAL A 67 -4.77 -17.42 20.96
N THR A 68 -4.00 -18.50 21.01
CA THR A 68 -4.47 -19.81 21.49
C THR A 68 -4.05 -20.09 22.92
N ALA A 69 -2.90 -19.57 23.34
CA ALA A 69 -2.46 -19.63 24.73
C ALA A 69 -1.51 -18.47 25.06
N ILE A 70 -1.49 -18.10 26.34
CA ILE A 70 -0.46 -17.24 26.91
C ILE A 70 0.06 -17.88 28.22
N ASP A 71 1.38 -17.98 28.33
CA ASP A 71 2.07 -18.35 29.56
C ASP A 71 2.85 -17.13 30.05
N THR A 72 2.31 -16.45 31.05
CA THR A 72 2.91 -15.22 31.58
C THR A 72 4.16 -15.46 32.43
N GLY A 73 4.31 -16.66 32.99
CA GLY A 73 5.50 -17.08 33.73
C GLY A 73 6.67 -17.36 32.79
N ALA A 74 6.42 -18.05 31.68
CA ALA A 74 7.39 -18.29 30.62
C ALA A 74 7.52 -17.12 29.62
N ARG A 75 6.70 -16.08 29.76
CA ARG A 75 6.58 -14.92 28.85
C ARG A 75 6.39 -15.32 27.38
N ARG A 76 5.47 -16.25 27.14
CA ARG A 76 5.22 -16.87 25.84
C ARG A 76 3.79 -16.63 25.39
N VAL A 77 3.63 -16.35 24.09
CA VAL A 77 2.34 -16.35 23.40
C VAL A 77 2.36 -17.41 22.30
N ASP A 78 1.29 -18.18 22.21
CA ASP A 78 0.98 -19.10 21.13
C ASP A 78 -0.14 -18.53 20.25
N LEU A 79 0.08 -18.55 18.94
CA LEU A 79 -0.82 -18.05 17.91
C LEU A 79 -1.59 -19.22 17.27
N GLY A 80 -2.81 -18.96 16.81
CA GLY A 80 -3.62 -19.96 16.10
C GLY A 80 -3.17 -20.24 14.66
N ALA A 81 -2.31 -19.40 14.10
CA ALA A 81 -1.72 -19.59 12.78
C ALA A 81 -0.35 -18.91 12.68
N ALA A 82 0.47 -19.37 11.74
CA ALA A 82 1.72 -18.71 11.42
C ALA A 82 1.45 -17.43 10.61
N PRO A 83 2.14 -16.31 10.89
CA PRO A 83 2.11 -15.16 10.00
C PRO A 83 2.66 -15.57 8.63
N THR A 84 1.93 -15.18 7.57
CA THR A 84 2.24 -15.66 6.21
C THR A 84 3.58 -15.11 5.70
N ASN A 85 4.26 -15.91 4.88
CA ASN A 85 5.38 -15.55 3.98
C ASN A 85 6.70 -15.03 4.61
N PHE A 86 6.72 -14.59 5.87
CA PHE A 86 7.91 -13.97 6.48
C PHE A 86 8.26 -14.48 7.88
N GLY A 87 7.37 -15.24 8.51
CA GLY A 87 7.57 -15.79 9.85
C GLY A 87 7.53 -14.72 10.94
N ILE A 88 8.09 -15.07 12.10
CA ILE A 88 8.19 -14.20 13.28
C ILE A 88 9.66 -13.85 13.48
N LEU A 89 9.98 -12.55 13.52
CA LEU A 89 11.30 -12.04 13.84
C LEU A 89 11.35 -11.43 15.24
N PRO A 90 12.53 -11.31 15.86
CA PRO A 90 12.75 -10.51 17.06
C PRO A 90 12.40 -9.03 16.88
N HIS A 91 12.03 -8.38 17.99
CA HIS A 91 11.80 -6.92 18.10
C HIS A 91 10.71 -6.36 17.18
N GLN A 92 9.71 -7.19 16.88
CA GLN A 92 8.61 -6.85 16.01
C GLN A 92 7.42 -6.31 16.80
N PRO A 93 6.82 -5.18 16.39
CA PRO A 93 5.75 -4.54 17.15
C PRO A 93 4.41 -5.26 16.94
N TRP A 94 3.65 -5.41 18.04
CA TRP A 94 2.29 -5.93 18.04
C TRP A 94 1.43 -5.29 19.14
N VAL A 95 0.12 -5.22 18.93
CA VAL A 95 -0.89 -4.83 19.94
C VAL A 95 -1.86 -5.98 20.15
N VAL A 96 -2.54 -5.98 21.29
CA VAL A 96 -3.61 -6.93 21.59
C VAL A 96 -4.96 -6.21 21.60
N TYR A 97 -6.01 -6.91 21.21
CA TYR A 97 -7.39 -6.46 21.34
C TYR A 97 -8.31 -7.63 21.73
N ASN A 98 -9.58 -7.31 22.02
CA ASN A 98 -10.56 -8.25 22.62
C ASN A 98 -10.16 -8.74 24.03
N LEU A 99 -9.69 -7.85 24.89
CA LEU A 99 -9.39 -8.14 26.29
C LEU A 99 -9.99 -7.09 27.22
N LEU A 100 -10.72 -7.52 28.25
CA LEU A 100 -11.21 -6.62 29.28
C LEU A 100 -10.05 -6.02 30.08
N GLU A 101 -9.00 -6.81 30.30
CA GLU A 101 -7.80 -6.42 31.03
C GLU A 101 -6.98 -5.36 30.28
N GLU A 102 -7.32 -5.00 29.05
CA GLU A 102 -6.64 -3.96 28.27
C GLU A 102 -7.47 -2.68 28.11
N ILE A 103 -8.62 -2.58 28.79
CA ILE A 103 -9.28 -1.29 29.02
C ILE A 103 -8.44 -0.49 30.02
N THR A 104 -7.82 0.59 29.54
CA THR A 104 -6.87 1.43 30.29
C THR A 104 -7.13 2.93 30.20
N GLN A 105 -7.99 3.36 29.27
CA GLN A 105 -8.34 4.78 29.11
C GLN A 105 -9.80 4.97 28.64
N PRO A 106 -10.39 6.17 28.88
CA PRO A 106 -11.70 6.53 28.33
C PRO A 106 -11.80 6.31 26.81
N GLY A 107 -12.92 5.73 26.37
CA GLY A 107 -13.21 5.40 24.97
C GLY A 107 -12.92 3.94 24.58
N GLU A 108 -12.19 3.19 25.41
CA GLU A 108 -11.95 1.76 25.19
C GLU A 108 -13.13 0.91 25.65
N TRP A 109 -13.32 -0.23 24.99
CA TRP A 109 -14.43 -1.13 25.22
C TRP A 109 -14.04 -2.60 25.01
N TYR A 110 -14.84 -3.50 25.59
CA TYR A 110 -14.72 -4.93 25.46
C TYR A 110 -16.11 -5.57 25.36
N LEU A 111 -16.29 -6.48 24.41
CA LEU A 111 -17.52 -7.24 24.26
C LEU A 111 -17.32 -8.66 24.78
N ASP A 112 -17.91 -8.95 25.94
CA ASP A 112 -18.08 -10.31 26.43
C ASP A 112 -19.17 -11.00 25.60
N ARG A 113 -18.73 -11.72 24.56
CA ARG A 113 -19.62 -12.41 23.62
C ARG A 113 -20.34 -13.59 24.27
N ALA A 114 -19.75 -14.21 25.29
CA ALA A 114 -20.34 -15.37 25.96
C ALA A 114 -21.57 -14.98 26.78
N ASN A 115 -21.50 -13.83 27.46
CA ASN A 115 -22.60 -13.33 28.29
C ASN A 115 -23.44 -12.23 27.62
N GLY A 116 -23.00 -11.72 26.45
CA GLY A 116 -23.69 -10.65 25.73
C GLY A 116 -23.55 -9.28 26.41
N ILE A 117 -22.44 -9.03 27.10
CA ILE A 117 -22.20 -7.80 27.88
C ILE A 117 -21.17 -6.93 27.18
N LEU A 118 -21.53 -5.67 26.91
CA LEU A 118 -20.59 -4.64 26.45
C LEU A 118 -20.07 -3.85 27.66
N TYR A 119 -18.77 -3.93 27.90
CA TYR A 119 -18.05 -3.07 28.83
C TYR A 119 -17.50 -1.87 28.04
N LEU A 120 -17.80 -0.66 28.50
CA LEU A 120 -17.31 0.59 27.89
C LEU A 120 -16.76 1.48 29.01
N TRP A 121 -15.51 1.93 28.88
CA TRP A 121 -15.05 3.09 29.64
C TRP A 121 -15.55 4.34 28.91
N PRO A 122 -16.52 5.08 29.47
CA PRO A 122 -17.12 6.20 28.76
C PRO A 122 -16.09 7.27 28.37
N PRO A 123 -16.05 7.74 27.12
CA PRO A 123 -15.21 8.87 26.73
C PRO A 123 -15.69 10.17 27.38
N VAL A 124 -14.85 11.21 27.33
CA VAL A 124 -15.23 12.56 27.79
C VAL A 124 -16.49 13.03 27.06
N GLY A 125 -17.48 13.49 27.83
CA GLY A 125 -18.77 13.96 27.30
C GLY A 125 -19.85 12.88 27.14
N PHE A 126 -19.54 11.61 27.40
CA PHE A 126 -20.55 10.55 27.40
C PHE A 126 -21.54 10.74 28.55
N SER A 127 -22.82 10.51 28.26
CA SER A 127 -23.94 10.68 29.20
C SER A 127 -24.98 9.57 28.99
N GLY A 128 -25.97 9.49 29.89
CA GLY A 128 -27.09 8.55 29.73
C GLY A 128 -27.96 8.79 28.50
N SER A 129 -27.79 9.92 27.79
CA SER A 129 -28.48 10.21 26.53
C SER A 129 -27.62 9.94 25.29
N SER A 130 -26.40 9.42 25.46
CA SER A 130 -25.52 9.11 24.33
C SER A 130 -25.99 7.85 23.62
N GLU A 131 -25.94 7.86 22.28
CA GLU A 131 -26.25 6.69 21.47
C GLU A 131 -25.06 5.73 21.45
N VAL A 132 -25.33 4.44 21.63
CA VAL A 132 -24.33 3.36 21.50
C VAL A 132 -24.76 2.45 20.37
N ILE A 133 -23.94 2.36 19.33
CA ILE A 133 -24.23 1.54 18.14
C ILE A 133 -23.31 0.32 18.13
N VAL A 134 -23.90 -0.86 18.03
CA VAL A 134 -23.18 -2.13 17.83
C VAL A 134 -23.61 -2.73 16.50
N SER A 135 -22.68 -2.83 15.55
CA SER A 135 -22.97 -3.33 14.20
C SER A 135 -23.31 -4.82 14.20
N VAL A 136 -24.49 -5.17 13.69
CA VAL A 136 -24.91 -6.57 13.48
C VAL A 136 -24.97 -6.94 12.00
N ALA A 137 -25.23 -5.98 11.12
CA ALA A 137 -25.30 -6.20 9.68
C ALA A 137 -23.91 -6.45 9.09
N SER A 138 -23.79 -7.38 8.14
CA SER A 138 -22.54 -7.57 7.38
C SER A 138 -22.32 -6.43 6.38
N SER A 139 -23.37 -6.05 5.67
CA SER A 139 -23.40 -4.96 4.69
C SER A 139 -24.75 -4.25 4.79
N ILE A 140 -24.84 -3.00 4.32
CA ILE A 140 -26.10 -2.23 4.38
C ILE A 140 -26.87 -2.35 3.06
N LEU A 141 -26.18 -2.20 1.93
CA LEU A 141 -26.82 -2.18 0.61
C LEU A 141 -26.01 -3.00 -0.39
N SER A 142 -26.71 -3.87 -1.13
CA SER A 142 -26.12 -4.79 -2.09
C SER A 142 -26.90 -4.78 -3.40
N VAL A 143 -26.21 -4.55 -4.53
CA VAL A 143 -26.80 -4.46 -5.88
C VAL A 143 -26.11 -5.43 -6.83
N SER A 144 -26.88 -6.30 -7.48
CA SER A 144 -26.34 -7.33 -8.35
C SER A 144 -27.03 -7.37 -9.71
N SER A 145 -26.25 -7.48 -10.79
CA SER A 145 -26.77 -7.64 -12.16
C SER A 145 -27.78 -6.57 -12.55
N ALA A 146 -27.64 -5.35 -12.01
CA ALA A 146 -28.58 -4.27 -12.19
C ALA A 146 -28.01 -3.17 -13.08
N LYS A 147 -28.88 -2.30 -13.60
CA LYS A 147 -28.48 -1.24 -14.50
C LYS A 147 -29.13 0.09 -14.13
N HIS A 148 -28.36 1.18 -14.22
CA HIS A 148 -28.83 2.56 -14.13
C HIS A 148 -29.55 2.88 -12.82
N ILE A 149 -28.89 2.60 -11.70
CA ILE A 149 -29.41 2.87 -10.36
C ILE A 149 -28.60 4.00 -9.72
N ARG A 150 -29.31 4.97 -9.13
CA ARG A 150 -28.70 6.08 -8.40
C ARG A 150 -29.10 6.05 -6.93
N PHE A 151 -28.13 6.25 -6.06
CA PHE A 151 -28.30 6.50 -4.64
C PHE A 151 -27.86 7.92 -4.34
N LEU A 152 -28.76 8.72 -3.78
CA LEU A 152 -28.58 10.16 -3.57
C LEU A 152 -28.88 10.50 -2.10
N ASP A 153 -28.05 11.33 -1.49
CA ASP A 153 -28.35 11.99 -0.21
C ASP A 153 -28.60 11.01 0.96
N LEU A 154 -27.89 9.88 0.98
CA LEU A 154 -28.00 8.85 2.03
C LEU A 154 -26.80 8.83 2.97
N THR A 155 -27.05 8.46 4.22
CA THR A 155 -26.01 7.97 5.15
C THR A 155 -26.10 6.45 5.24
N LEU A 156 -25.02 5.75 4.91
CA LEU A 156 -24.88 4.33 5.20
C LEU A 156 -23.84 4.18 6.32
N GLU A 157 -24.19 3.49 7.41
CA GLU A 157 -23.28 3.34 8.54
C GLU A 157 -23.36 2.01 9.28
N ALA A 158 -22.33 1.73 10.09
CA ALA A 158 -22.30 0.67 11.09
C ALA A 158 -22.48 -0.76 10.54
N ALA A 159 -21.72 -1.12 9.51
CA ALA A 159 -21.64 -2.49 9.01
C ALA A 159 -20.36 -3.21 9.44
N ARG A 160 -20.44 -4.51 9.71
CA ARG A 160 -19.27 -5.35 10.04
C ARG A 160 -18.29 -5.52 8.87
N LYS A 161 -18.74 -5.35 7.62
CA LYS A 161 -17.92 -5.44 6.41
C LYS A 161 -18.07 -4.17 5.57
N THR A 162 -18.59 -4.29 4.35
CA THR A 162 -18.68 -3.20 3.37
C THR A 162 -20.08 -2.57 3.38
N LEU A 163 -20.21 -1.25 3.42
CA LEU A 163 -21.53 -0.59 3.48
C LEU A 163 -22.31 -0.77 2.18
N PHE A 164 -21.72 -0.39 1.04
CA PHE A 164 -22.32 -0.52 -0.28
C PHE A 164 -21.55 -1.52 -1.15
N MET A 165 -22.24 -2.51 -1.70
CA MET A 165 -21.65 -3.50 -2.61
C MET A 165 -22.40 -3.54 -3.93
N SER A 166 -21.65 -3.59 -5.04
CA SER A 166 -22.22 -3.86 -6.35
C SER A 166 -21.37 -4.81 -7.19
N TRP A 167 -22.01 -5.75 -7.89
CA TRP A 167 -21.35 -6.63 -8.86
C TRP A 167 -22.16 -6.84 -10.13
N LYS A 168 -21.44 -7.05 -11.25
CA LYS A 168 -22.00 -7.30 -12.59
C LYS A 168 -23.04 -6.23 -12.99
N SER A 169 -22.87 -5.02 -12.50
CA SER A 169 -23.82 -3.93 -12.69
C SER A 169 -23.26 -2.86 -13.64
N VAL A 170 -24.15 -2.06 -14.22
CA VAL A 170 -23.80 -1.00 -15.17
C VAL A 170 -24.47 0.29 -14.72
N GLY A 171 -23.78 1.43 -14.71
CA GLY A 171 -24.47 2.69 -14.41
C GLY A 171 -24.86 2.85 -12.94
N ILE A 172 -24.02 2.42 -11.99
CA ILE A 172 -24.27 2.63 -10.56
C ILE A 172 -23.71 4.00 -10.15
N GLU A 173 -24.57 4.88 -9.64
CA GLU A 173 -24.18 6.20 -9.16
C GLU A 173 -24.39 6.30 -7.65
N LEU A 174 -23.30 6.59 -6.92
CA LEU A 174 -23.33 7.04 -5.53
C LEU A 174 -23.00 8.52 -5.52
N ARG A 175 -23.94 9.37 -5.14
CA ARG A 175 -23.73 10.81 -5.13
C ARG A 175 -24.22 11.47 -3.86
N ASN A 176 -23.36 12.30 -3.27
CA ASN A 176 -23.65 13.00 -2.02
C ASN A 176 -24.02 12.05 -0.87
N LEU A 177 -23.28 10.95 -0.74
CA LEU A 177 -23.45 9.98 0.35
C LEU A 177 -22.46 10.23 1.47
N VAL A 178 -22.86 9.91 2.69
CA VAL A 178 -21.95 9.70 3.83
C VAL A 178 -21.83 8.19 4.04
N LEU A 179 -20.61 7.66 3.92
CA LEU A 179 -20.29 6.25 4.13
C LEU A 179 -19.34 6.13 5.33
N ARG A 180 -19.85 5.71 6.49
CA ARG A 180 -19.05 5.71 7.73
C ARG A 180 -19.13 4.46 8.58
N ASN A 181 -18.12 4.24 9.42
CA ASN A 181 -18.12 3.19 10.44
C ASN A 181 -18.34 1.78 9.85
N SER A 182 -17.49 1.38 8.91
CA SER A 182 -17.54 0.07 8.26
C SER A 182 -16.36 -0.78 8.69
N GLY A 183 -16.54 -2.07 8.96
CA GLY A 183 -15.43 -2.97 9.28
C GLY A 183 -14.51 -3.31 8.09
N SER A 184 -14.91 -2.99 6.85
CA SER A 184 -14.07 -3.17 5.66
C SER A 184 -14.06 -1.92 4.78
N ALA A 185 -15.05 -1.76 3.89
CA ALA A 185 -15.07 -0.66 2.92
C ALA A 185 -16.33 0.20 2.96
N GLY A 186 -16.19 1.47 2.57
CA GLY A 186 -17.33 2.34 2.34
C GLY A 186 -18.16 1.86 1.15
N ALA A 187 -17.53 1.68 -0.01
CA ALA A 187 -18.18 1.11 -1.18
C ALA A 187 -17.26 0.14 -1.94
N SER A 188 -17.83 -0.90 -2.53
CA SER A 188 -17.13 -1.82 -3.44
C SER A 188 -17.98 -2.01 -4.68
N ILE A 189 -17.54 -1.48 -5.83
CA ILE A 189 -18.30 -1.48 -7.07
C ILE A 189 -17.50 -2.23 -8.14
N HIS A 190 -18.07 -3.35 -8.58
CA HIS A 190 -17.54 -4.19 -9.65
C HIS A 190 -18.51 -4.17 -10.83
N GLY A 191 -18.15 -3.43 -11.88
CA GLY A 191 -19.08 -3.17 -12.97
C GLY A 191 -18.55 -2.16 -13.95
N THR A 192 -19.42 -1.64 -14.80
CA THR A 192 -19.04 -0.65 -15.81
C THR A 192 -19.85 0.63 -15.66
N ASP A 193 -19.33 1.73 -16.19
CA ASP A 193 -20.04 3.02 -16.23
C ASP A 193 -20.55 3.50 -14.86
N SER A 194 -19.76 3.32 -13.79
CA SER A 194 -20.18 3.64 -12.43
C SER A 194 -19.45 4.86 -11.88
N LEU A 195 -20.11 5.61 -11.00
CA LEU A 195 -19.64 6.90 -10.50
C LEU A 195 -19.86 6.96 -8.99
N VAL A 196 -18.79 7.29 -8.25
CA VAL A 196 -18.90 7.82 -6.88
C VAL A 196 -18.50 9.28 -6.92
N SER A 197 -19.34 10.18 -6.43
CA SER A 197 -19.04 11.61 -6.50
C SER A 197 -19.60 12.38 -5.33
N ARG A 198 -18.80 13.34 -4.82
CA ARG A 198 -19.19 14.20 -3.70
C ARG A 198 -19.60 13.40 -2.45
N CYS A 199 -19.01 12.23 -2.24
CA CYS A 199 -19.27 11.42 -1.05
C CYS A 199 -18.22 11.72 0.02
N ASP A 200 -18.64 11.65 1.27
CA ASP A 200 -17.75 11.65 2.44
C ASP A 200 -17.60 10.21 2.93
N VAL A 201 -16.36 9.73 3.08
CA VAL A 201 -16.05 8.35 3.44
C VAL A 201 -15.02 8.35 4.56
N HIS A 202 -15.40 7.86 5.74
CA HIS A 202 -14.53 7.89 6.92
C HIS A 202 -14.82 6.74 7.89
N GLY A 203 -13.87 6.40 8.77
CA GLY A 203 -14.06 5.31 9.75
C GLY A 203 -14.24 3.93 9.11
N THR A 204 -13.50 3.64 8.04
CA THR A 204 -13.49 2.34 7.36
C THR A 204 -12.31 1.49 7.84
N GLY A 205 -12.55 0.20 8.14
CA GLY A 205 -11.52 -0.70 8.66
C GLY A 205 -10.46 -1.15 7.64
N ARG A 206 -10.69 -0.98 6.34
CA ARG A 206 -9.74 -1.37 5.28
C ARG A 206 -9.50 -0.28 4.23
N VAL A 207 -10.54 0.15 3.53
CA VAL A 207 -10.42 1.06 2.38
C VAL A 207 -11.67 1.92 2.21
N GLY A 208 -11.54 3.14 1.67
CA GLY A 208 -12.70 3.98 1.38
C GLY A 208 -13.61 3.40 0.30
N ILE A 209 -13.13 3.33 -0.95
CA ILE A 209 -13.90 2.82 -2.09
C ILE A 209 -13.02 1.87 -2.92
N VAL A 210 -13.58 0.73 -3.33
CA VAL A 210 -12.99 -0.17 -4.33
C VAL A 210 -13.77 -0.03 -5.63
N LEU A 211 -13.06 0.20 -6.74
CA LEU A 211 -13.63 0.21 -8.09
C LEU A 211 -12.88 -0.80 -8.98
N SER A 212 -13.61 -1.68 -9.64
CA SER A 212 -13.04 -2.53 -10.68
C SER A 212 -14.02 -2.75 -11.83
N GLY A 213 -13.47 -2.97 -13.01
CA GLY A 213 -14.24 -3.17 -14.23
C GLY A 213 -13.50 -2.78 -15.51
N GLY A 214 -14.20 -2.94 -16.63
CA GLY A 214 -13.56 -2.98 -17.94
C GLY A 214 -12.98 -4.37 -18.21
N ASP A 215 -12.29 -4.50 -19.32
CA ASP A 215 -11.68 -5.77 -19.69
C ASP A 215 -10.23 -5.53 -20.07
N ARG A 216 -9.34 -6.02 -19.21
CA ARG A 216 -7.90 -5.89 -19.38
C ARG A 216 -7.37 -6.73 -20.55
N SER A 217 -7.98 -7.87 -20.86
CA SER A 217 -7.55 -8.72 -21.97
C SER A 217 -7.77 -8.03 -23.32
N THR A 218 -8.93 -7.39 -23.47
CA THR A 218 -9.30 -6.64 -24.68
C THR A 218 -8.92 -5.16 -24.60
N LEU A 219 -8.29 -4.70 -23.52
CA LEU A 219 -8.02 -3.27 -23.22
C LEU A 219 -9.27 -2.38 -23.36
N THR A 220 -10.46 -2.95 -23.14
CA THR A 220 -11.71 -2.21 -23.20
C THR A 220 -11.80 -1.33 -21.97
N GLN A 221 -11.73 -0.02 -22.21
CA GLN A 221 -11.88 1.00 -21.17
C GLN A 221 -13.33 1.10 -20.74
N ILE A 222 -13.53 1.42 -19.47
CA ILE A 222 -14.81 1.90 -18.95
C ILE A 222 -14.60 3.26 -18.31
N SER A 223 -15.52 4.19 -18.53
CA SER A 223 -15.54 5.47 -17.82
C SER A 223 -16.15 5.27 -16.43
N GLY A 224 -15.46 5.70 -15.38
CA GLY A 224 -16.01 5.75 -14.02
C GLY A 224 -15.13 6.65 -13.15
N ALA A 225 -15.73 7.38 -12.19
CA ALA A 225 -14.99 8.32 -11.33
C ALA A 225 -15.08 8.01 -9.82
N ALA A 226 -13.93 8.11 -9.13
CA ALA A 226 -13.58 8.07 -7.68
C ALA A 226 -13.89 6.78 -6.86
N GLY A 227 -13.04 6.19 -6.00
CA GLY A 227 -11.62 6.36 -5.68
C GLY A 227 -11.17 5.44 -4.52
N LEU A 228 -10.14 4.60 -4.75
CA LEU A 228 -9.11 4.09 -3.80
C LEU A 228 -8.95 2.59 -3.48
N GLU A 229 -9.28 1.73 -4.41
CA GLU A 229 -8.43 0.64 -4.91
C GLU A 229 -8.97 0.45 -6.32
N ILE A 230 -8.15 0.69 -7.35
CA ILE A 230 -8.61 0.56 -8.74
C ILE A 230 -7.92 -0.61 -9.41
N ALA A 231 -8.69 -1.38 -10.17
CA ALA A 231 -8.19 -2.54 -10.90
C ALA A 231 -8.75 -2.60 -12.32
N ASP A 232 -8.20 -3.51 -13.13
CA ASP A 232 -8.61 -3.82 -14.50
C ASP A 232 -8.23 -2.75 -15.53
N CYS A 233 -9.17 -1.97 -16.08
CA CYS A 233 -8.87 -1.06 -17.18
C CYS A 233 -9.72 0.22 -17.17
N GLY A 234 -9.08 1.39 -17.31
CA GLY A 234 -9.78 2.64 -17.69
C GLY A 234 -10.38 3.50 -16.57
N ASN A 235 -10.26 3.10 -15.30
CA ASN A 235 -10.79 3.91 -14.18
C ASN A 235 -10.18 5.31 -14.08
N ILE A 236 -10.98 6.28 -13.63
CA ILE A 236 -10.57 7.67 -13.40
C ILE A 236 -10.70 8.02 -11.92
N VAL A 237 -9.65 8.57 -11.33
CA VAL A 237 -9.65 9.09 -9.95
C VAL A 237 -9.22 10.55 -10.02
N ARG A 238 -10.17 11.48 -9.87
CA ARG A 238 -9.88 12.91 -9.98
C ARG A 238 -10.64 13.80 -9.02
N HIS A 239 -10.02 14.93 -8.66
CA HIS A 239 -10.60 15.94 -7.77
C HIS A 239 -11.05 15.39 -6.42
N ASN A 240 -10.22 14.50 -5.83
CA ASN A 240 -10.45 13.96 -4.50
C ASN A 240 -9.45 14.56 -3.50
N LEU A 241 -9.90 14.77 -2.28
CA LEU A 241 -9.06 14.98 -1.11
C LEU A 241 -9.01 13.67 -0.33
N ILE A 242 -7.82 13.09 -0.14
CA ILE A 242 -7.66 11.89 0.69
C ILE A 242 -6.58 12.13 1.72
N HIS A 243 -6.94 11.91 2.98
CA HIS A 243 -6.06 12.18 4.10
C HIS A 243 -6.27 11.26 5.30
N HIS A 244 -5.26 11.24 6.17
CA HIS A 244 -5.30 10.54 7.46
C HIS A 244 -5.58 9.04 7.32
N ALA A 245 -4.78 8.36 6.48
CA ALA A 245 -4.86 6.93 6.26
C ALA A 245 -3.61 6.20 6.77
N PRO A 246 -3.75 5.02 7.38
CA PRO A 246 -2.60 4.25 7.86
C PRO A 246 -1.73 3.74 6.71
N ARG A 247 -2.29 3.55 5.52
CA ARG A 247 -1.59 3.06 4.33
C ARG A 247 -1.70 4.03 3.16
N ASN A 248 -1.41 3.54 1.96
CA ASN A 248 -1.46 4.27 0.70
C ASN A 248 -2.76 5.09 0.55
N ALA A 249 -2.62 6.26 -0.07
CA ALA A 249 -3.65 6.94 -0.83
C ALA A 249 -4.35 5.99 -1.81
N ILE A 250 -3.79 5.97 -3.00
CA ILE A 250 -4.35 5.30 -4.16
C ILE A 250 -3.52 4.06 -4.46
N THR A 251 -4.18 2.90 -4.48
CA THR A 251 -3.57 1.69 -5.07
C THR A 251 -4.21 1.42 -6.43
N TYR A 252 -3.39 1.21 -7.46
CA TYR A 252 -3.88 0.82 -8.79
C TYR A 252 -3.26 -0.49 -9.28
N ARG A 253 -4.03 -1.26 -10.07
CA ARG A 253 -3.59 -2.47 -10.78
C ARG A 253 -4.19 -2.46 -12.18
N GLY A 254 -3.45 -2.90 -13.20
CA GLY A 254 -3.96 -2.96 -14.57
C GLY A 254 -3.61 -1.73 -15.42
N ASN A 255 -4.50 -1.35 -16.33
CA ASN A 255 -4.16 -0.55 -17.51
C ASN A 255 -4.99 0.73 -17.64
N GLU A 256 -4.44 1.73 -18.32
CA GLU A 256 -5.19 2.90 -18.83
C GLU A 256 -5.94 3.71 -17.76
N HIS A 257 -5.50 3.65 -16.50
CA HIS A 257 -6.08 4.46 -15.44
C HIS A 257 -5.61 5.92 -15.53
N ALA A 258 -6.48 6.85 -15.10
CA ALA A 258 -6.18 8.26 -14.99
C ALA A 258 -6.32 8.71 -13.53
N ILE A 259 -5.21 9.07 -12.88
CA ILE A 259 -5.16 9.56 -11.50
C ILE A 259 -4.73 11.04 -11.56
N GLU A 260 -5.70 11.95 -11.45
CA GLU A 260 -5.50 13.35 -11.85
C GLU A 260 -6.09 14.38 -10.88
N PHE A 261 -5.41 15.50 -10.63
CA PHE A 261 -5.98 16.61 -9.85
C PHE A 261 -6.46 16.21 -8.43
N ASN A 262 -5.85 15.21 -7.81
CA ASN A 262 -6.14 14.83 -6.42
C ASN A 262 -5.19 15.54 -5.45
N GLU A 263 -5.66 15.78 -4.24
CA GLU A 263 -4.87 16.21 -3.09
C GLU A 263 -4.73 15.05 -2.11
N LEU A 264 -3.49 14.62 -1.85
CA LEU A 264 -3.18 13.46 -1.00
C LEU A 264 -2.21 13.90 0.10
N HIS A 265 -2.61 13.78 1.37
CA HIS A 265 -1.73 14.15 2.47
C HIS A 265 -1.93 13.35 3.74
N SER A 266 -0.90 13.28 4.59
CA SER A 266 -0.99 12.59 5.89
C SER A 266 -1.47 11.13 5.73
N VAL A 267 -0.93 10.43 4.74
CA VAL A 267 -1.17 9.01 4.48
C VAL A 267 0.14 8.22 4.62
N CYS A 268 0.06 6.88 4.61
CA CYS A 268 1.17 5.98 4.94
C CYS A 268 1.63 6.06 6.41
N LEU A 269 0.74 6.51 7.30
CA LEU A 269 1.06 6.78 8.71
C LEU A 269 1.44 5.52 9.50
N GLY A 270 0.80 4.38 9.20
CA GLY A 270 0.87 3.14 9.96
C GLY A 270 1.67 2.02 9.31
N SER A 271 2.23 2.19 8.10
CA SER A 271 3.02 1.15 7.43
C SER A 271 4.19 1.73 6.64
N SER A 272 5.31 1.00 6.58
CA SER A 272 6.41 1.31 5.67
C SER A 272 6.20 0.67 4.29
N ASP A 273 7.18 0.79 3.39
CA ASP A 273 7.16 0.31 2.02
C ASP A 273 5.87 0.70 1.29
N SER A 274 5.49 1.97 1.45
CA SER A 274 4.19 2.50 1.05
C SER A 274 4.34 3.79 0.23
N GLY A 275 3.35 4.09 -0.60
CA GLY A 275 3.31 5.31 -1.40
C GLY A 275 1.94 5.98 -1.33
N ALA A 276 1.88 7.31 -1.34
CA ALA A 276 0.61 8.02 -1.46
C ALA A 276 -0.13 7.58 -2.73
N ILE A 277 0.59 7.31 -3.81
CA ILE A 277 0.09 6.49 -4.93
C ILE A 277 0.99 5.27 -5.02
N TYR A 278 0.41 4.07 -4.96
CA TYR A 278 1.12 2.79 -4.96
C TYR A 278 0.65 1.91 -6.12
N ALA A 279 1.61 1.28 -6.79
CA ALA A 279 1.38 0.32 -7.84
C ALA A 279 2.20 -0.95 -7.54
N PRO A 280 1.56 -2.09 -7.28
CA PRO A 280 2.25 -3.36 -7.07
C PRO A 280 2.77 -3.93 -8.39
N GLY A 281 3.55 -5.01 -8.28
CA GLY A 281 4.25 -5.59 -9.42
C GLY A 281 3.36 -6.13 -10.53
N ASP A 282 3.49 -5.54 -11.71
CA ASP A 282 2.72 -5.90 -12.90
C ASP A 282 3.47 -5.47 -14.18
N TRP A 283 4.02 -6.42 -14.93
CA TRP A 283 4.79 -6.16 -16.16
C TRP A 283 3.92 -5.65 -17.32
N GLY A 284 2.62 -5.95 -17.25
CA GLY A 284 1.62 -5.57 -18.23
C GLY A 284 0.82 -4.33 -17.85
N ALA A 285 1.04 -3.73 -16.68
CA ALA A 285 0.44 -2.43 -16.39
C ALA A 285 1.01 -1.44 -17.40
N ARG A 286 0.15 -0.79 -18.19
CA ARG A 286 0.55 0.14 -19.26
C ARG A 286 -0.52 1.20 -19.45
N GLY A 287 -0.12 2.38 -19.91
CA GLY A 287 -1.04 3.48 -20.24
C GLY A 287 -1.60 4.22 -19.02
N VAL A 288 -1.16 3.88 -17.80
CA VAL A 288 -1.57 4.58 -16.58
C VAL A 288 -0.97 5.99 -16.55
N LYS A 289 -1.80 6.98 -16.25
CA LYS A 289 -1.44 8.40 -16.17
C LYS A 289 -1.64 8.89 -14.75
N ILE A 290 -0.58 9.42 -14.14
CA ILE A 290 -0.57 10.03 -12.82
C ILE A 290 -0.13 11.48 -13.01
N ARG A 291 -1.09 12.41 -13.04
CA ARG A 291 -0.78 13.79 -13.41
C ARG A 291 -1.52 14.88 -12.65
N PHE A 292 -0.87 16.02 -12.47
CA PHE A 292 -1.49 17.20 -11.83
C PHE A 292 -2.00 16.95 -10.40
N ASN A 293 -1.49 15.94 -9.70
CA ASN A 293 -1.83 15.71 -8.29
C ASN A 293 -0.96 16.59 -7.39
N PHE A 294 -1.51 16.99 -6.24
CA PHE A 294 -0.78 17.60 -5.15
C PHE A 294 -0.61 16.57 -4.03
N ILE A 295 0.63 16.18 -3.75
CA ILE A 295 0.95 15.14 -2.75
C ILE A 295 1.84 15.78 -1.69
N HIS A 296 1.39 15.84 -0.44
CA HIS A 296 2.17 16.51 0.59
C HIS A 296 2.09 15.89 1.99
N ASP A 297 3.04 16.26 2.86
CA ASP A 297 3.10 15.82 4.25
C ASP A 297 3.03 14.29 4.41
N ILE A 298 3.76 13.58 3.55
CA ILE A 298 3.84 12.12 3.56
C ILE A 298 4.91 11.70 4.56
N ARG A 299 4.48 11.08 5.65
CA ARG A 299 5.33 10.63 6.75
C ARG A 299 4.80 9.33 7.33
N ASN A 300 5.63 8.67 8.11
CA ASN A 300 5.27 7.46 8.82
C ASN A 300 5.43 7.67 10.32
N ASP A 301 4.41 7.31 11.08
CA ASP A 301 4.38 7.49 12.52
C ASP A 301 5.11 6.36 13.27
N LEU A 302 5.49 5.27 12.60
CA LEU A 302 6.32 4.19 13.17
C LEU A 302 7.82 4.52 13.14
N GLY A 303 8.19 5.70 12.63
CA GLY A 303 9.57 6.19 12.53
C GLY A 303 10.31 5.74 11.26
N SER A 304 9.64 5.09 10.31
CA SER A 304 10.25 4.71 9.04
C SER A 304 10.32 5.88 8.06
N SER A 305 11.38 6.00 7.28
CA SER A 305 11.43 6.93 6.12
C SER A 305 11.05 6.24 4.81
N ASP A 306 10.71 4.95 4.85
CA ASP A 306 10.33 4.16 3.68
C ASP A 306 8.84 4.36 3.34
N VAL A 307 8.46 5.64 3.16
CA VAL A 307 7.15 6.08 2.67
C VAL A 307 7.32 7.15 1.60
N HIS A 308 6.55 7.05 0.53
CA HIS A 308 6.86 7.69 -0.74
C HIS A 308 5.70 8.48 -1.31
N GLY A 309 6.00 9.38 -2.25
CA GLY A 309 4.98 10.09 -3.00
C GLY A 309 4.26 9.15 -3.97
N ILE A 310 4.96 8.78 -5.03
CA ILE A 310 4.49 7.83 -6.06
C ILE A 310 5.44 6.64 -6.08
N TYR A 311 4.90 5.45 -5.81
CA TYR A 311 5.65 4.21 -5.68
C TYR A 311 5.18 3.19 -6.72
N LEU A 312 6.00 3.00 -7.75
CA LEU A 312 5.88 1.98 -8.78
C LEU A 312 6.72 0.78 -8.38
N ASP A 313 6.10 -0.18 -7.72
CA ASP A 313 6.75 -1.27 -7.02
C ASP A 313 6.91 -2.53 -7.88
N GLU A 314 7.82 -3.41 -7.46
CA GLU A 314 7.98 -4.78 -7.93
C GLU A 314 7.85 -4.96 -9.44
N THR A 315 8.66 -4.24 -10.23
CA THR A 315 8.66 -4.34 -11.70
C THR A 315 7.38 -3.83 -12.40
N ASN A 316 6.58 -2.97 -11.76
CA ASN A 316 5.50 -2.21 -12.41
C ASN A 316 6.04 -1.35 -13.57
N ALA A 317 5.33 -1.30 -14.70
CA ALA A 317 5.85 -0.73 -15.93
C ALA A 317 4.93 0.32 -16.58
N GLY A 318 5.48 1.07 -17.54
CA GLY A 318 4.72 1.86 -18.51
C GLY A 318 3.82 2.97 -17.96
N ALA A 319 4.07 3.48 -16.76
CA ALA A 319 3.35 4.61 -16.19
C ALA A 319 3.89 5.94 -16.71
N LEU A 320 2.99 6.89 -16.98
CA LEU A 320 3.30 8.30 -17.18
C LEU A 320 3.05 9.06 -15.86
N VAL A 321 4.11 9.59 -15.26
CA VAL A 321 4.06 10.43 -14.06
C VAL A 321 4.42 11.86 -14.44
N GLU A 322 3.43 12.74 -14.58
CA GLU A 322 3.62 14.05 -15.18
C GLU A 322 3.01 15.21 -14.39
N SER A 323 3.76 16.30 -14.23
CA SER A 323 3.22 17.57 -13.72
C SER A 323 2.54 17.49 -12.35
N ASN A 324 3.00 16.58 -11.49
CA ASN A 324 2.58 16.50 -10.09
C ASN A 324 3.42 17.45 -9.24
N LEU A 325 2.83 17.99 -8.17
CA LEU A 325 3.52 18.74 -7.13
C LEU A 325 3.66 17.84 -5.89
N LEU A 326 4.90 17.60 -5.47
CA LEU A 326 5.20 16.81 -4.26
C LEU A 326 5.94 17.68 -3.24
N TYR A 327 5.40 17.80 -2.03
CA TYR A 327 5.95 18.67 -0.98
C TYR A 327 6.07 17.92 0.36
N GLY A 328 7.24 17.93 1.00
CA GLY A 328 7.35 17.34 2.35
C GLY A 328 7.16 15.81 2.39
N VAL A 329 7.62 15.10 1.36
CA VAL A 329 7.62 13.62 1.34
C VAL A 329 8.82 13.08 2.10
N ALA A 330 8.63 12.30 3.16
CA ALA A 330 9.72 11.84 4.03
C ALA A 330 10.74 10.93 3.32
N GLY A 331 10.26 9.99 2.48
CA GLY A 331 11.10 9.13 1.63
C GLY A 331 11.34 9.70 0.24
N TYR A 332 11.17 8.88 -0.80
CA TYR A 332 11.30 9.31 -2.19
C TYR A 332 10.00 9.90 -2.75
N ALA A 333 10.11 10.99 -3.51
CA ALA A 333 9.00 11.53 -4.28
C ALA A 333 8.54 10.53 -5.35
N PHE A 334 9.48 9.87 -6.04
CA PHE A 334 9.22 8.79 -6.98
C PHE A 334 10.09 7.58 -6.65
N LYS A 335 9.47 6.42 -6.38
CA LYS A 335 10.18 5.13 -6.20
C LYS A 335 9.77 4.20 -7.33
N ILE A 336 10.72 3.85 -8.20
CA ILE A 336 10.59 2.86 -9.26
C ILE A 336 11.41 1.64 -8.83
N ASN A 337 10.75 0.59 -8.36
CA ASN A 337 11.42 -0.56 -7.76
C ASN A 337 11.49 -1.72 -8.77
N GLY A 338 12.49 -1.68 -9.64
CA GLY A 338 12.71 -2.66 -10.71
C GLY A 338 11.85 -2.50 -11.97
N GLY A 339 10.86 -1.60 -11.96
CA GLY A 339 9.96 -1.30 -13.08
C GLY A 339 10.64 -0.80 -14.33
N ARG A 340 10.01 -0.94 -15.50
CA ARG A 340 10.56 -0.53 -16.81
C ARG A 340 9.63 0.38 -17.59
N ASP A 341 10.20 1.13 -18.54
CA ASP A 341 9.49 1.98 -19.50
C ASP A 341 8.57 3.04 -18.84
N ASN A 342 8.86 3.47 -17.61
CA ASN A 342 8.11 4.52 -16.93
C ASN A 342 8.66 5.91 -17.31
N LEU A 343 7.78 6.87 -17.58
CA LEU A 343 8.16 8.24 -17.91
C LEU A 343 7.77 9.18 -16.78
N VAL A 344 8.77 9.70 -16.06
CA VAL A 344 8.60 10.69 -14.99
C VAL A 344 9.05 12.06 -15.50
N ARG A 345 8.11 12.97 -15.77
CA ARG A 345 8.46 14.27 -16.36
C ARG A 345 7.71 15.48 -15.81
N HIS A 346 8.37 16.63 -15.85
CA HIS A 346 7.76 17.94 -15.53
C HIS A 346 7.11 18.04 -14.14
N ASN A 347 7.51 17.18 -13.19
CA ASN A 347 7.02 17.26 -11.82
C ASN A 347 7.83 18.28 -11.02
N VAL A 348 7.23 18.84 -9.96
CA VAL A 348 7.87 19.72 -9.00
C VAL A 348 7.98 19.00 -7.66
N VAL A 349 9.18 18.93 -7.10
CA VAL A 349 9.42 18.28 -5.80
C VAL A 349 10.14 19.25 -4.87
N ALA A 350 9.58 19.48 -3.68
CA ALA A 350 10.20 20.36 -2.69
C ALA A 350 10.17 19.80 -1.27
N TYR A 351 11.20 20.11 -0.48
CA TYR A 351 11.29 19.80 0.95
C TYR A 351 11.09 18.32 1.34
N GLY A 352 11.41 17.40 0.43
CA GLY A 352 11.31 15.95 0.64
C GLY A 352 12.65 15.28 0.98
N GLY A 353 12.59 13.96 1.17
CA GLY A 353 13.75 13.09 1.32
C GLY A 353 14.54 13.00 0.01
N GLY A 354 14.19 12.05 -0.84
CA GLY A 354 14.81 11.90 -2.17
C GLY A 354 13.83 12.20 -3.30
N VAL A 355 14.33 12.50 -4.49
CA VAL A 355 13.48 12.90 -5.63
C VAL A 355 13.18 11.68 -6.51
N PRO A 356 14.00 11.22 -7.47
CA PRO A 356 13.79 9.91 -8.03
C PRO A 356 14.69 8.85 -7.39
N PHE A 357 14.08 7.70 -7.11
CA PHE A 357 14.74 6.46 -6.79
C PHE A 357 14.37 5.40 -7.83
N ALA A 358 15.37 4.88 -8.54
CA ALA A 358 15.22 3.66 -9.33
C ALA A 358 16.11 2.56 -8.74
N SER A 359 15.59 1.35 -8.61
CA SER A 359 16.37 0.18 -8.21
C SER A 359 16.36 -0.92 -9.27
N ASP A 360 17.35 -1.80 -9.18
CA ASP A 360 17.43 -3.06 -9.91
C ASP A 360 16.69 -4.21 -9.20
N TRP A 361 15.59 -3.92 -8.49
CA TRP A 361 14.86 -4.93 -7.71
C TRP A 361 14.44 -6.17 -8.50
N GLY A 362 14.03 -6.01 -9.76
CA GLY A 362 13.71 -7.14 -10.63
C GLY A 362 14.92 -8.06 -10.88
N LEU A 363 16.13 -7.52 -11.00
CA LEU A 363 17.37 -8.31 -11.09
C LEU A 363 17.66 -9.05 -9.78
N ARG A 364 17.40 -8.41 -8.63
CA ARG A 364 17.50 -9.10 -7.33
C ARG A 364 16.52 -10.26 -7.23
N GLN A 365 15.27 -10.06 -7.66
CA GLN A 365 14.26 -11.13 -7.67
C GLN A 365 14.66 -12.29 -8.60
N LEU A 366 15.29 -11.99 -9.75
CA LEU A 366 15.80 -13.00 -10.68
C LEU A 366 16.94 -13.82 -10.06
N ASN A 367 17.84 -13.18 -9.32
CA ASN A 367 19.00 -13.83 -8.70
C ASN A 367 18.71 -14.44 -7.32
N THR A 368 17.49 -14.31 -6.81
CA THR A 368 17.08 -14.85 -5.51
C THR A 368 16.11 -16.02 -5.73
N PRO A 369 16.53 -17.29 -5.53
CA PRO A 369 15.71 -18.45 -5.85
C PRO A 369 14.31 -18.45 -5.23
N SER A 370 14.16 -17.93 -4.01
CA SER A 370 12.86 -17.84 -3.32
C SER A 370 11.91 -16.79 -3.89
N MET A 371 12.40 -15.87 -4.75
CA MET A 371 11.61 -14.78 -5.33
C MET A 371 11.37 -14.94 -6.83
N THR A 372 12.08 -15.88 -7.48
CA THR A 372 11.95 -16.15 -8.92
C THR A 372 10.52 -16.58 -9.31
N SER A 373 9.85 -17.33 -8.43
CA SER A 373 8.46 -17.76 -8.63
C SER A 373 7.50 -16.58 -8.83
N SER A 374 7.68 -15.47 -8.11
CA SER A 374 6.86 -14.26 -8.28
C SER A 374 7.01 -13.64 -9.67
N LEU A 375 8.22 -13.65 -10.24
CA LEU A 375 8.45 -13.19 -11.61
C LEU A 375 7.81 -14.12 -12.64
N GLN A 376 7.90 -15.44 -12.43
CA GLN A 376 7.23 -16.44 -13.27
C GLN A 376 5.71 -16.27 -13.25
N THR A 377 5.12 -16.04 -12.07
CA THR A 377 3.68 -15.75 -11.94
C THR A 377 3.30 -14.48 -12.69
N ARG A 378 4.09 -13.39 -12.58
CA ARG A 378 3.85 -12.15 -13.33
C ARG A 378 3.91 -12.37 -14.84
N LEU A 379 4.89 -13.12 -15.34
CA LEU A 379 4.96 -13.49 -16.75
C LEU A 379 3.75 -14.33 -17.17
N GLN A 380 3.34 -15.32 -16.37
CA GLN A 380 2.17 -16.13 -16.67
C GLN A 380 0.88 -15.30 -16.72
N ASN A 381 0.70 -14.35 -15.80
CA ASN A 381 -0.43 -13.41 -15.83
C ASN A 381 -0.43 -12.61 -17.14
N LEU A 382 0.74 -12.14 -17.59
CA LEU A 382 0.89 -11.43 -18.85
C LEU A 382 0.53 -12.32 -20.06
N ILE A 383 0.99 -13.58 -20.07
CA ILE A 383 0.64 -14.57 -21.09
C ILE A 383 -0.88 -14.79 -21.16
N ASN A 384 -1.53 -14.92 -19.99
CA ASN A 384 -2.98 -15.12 -19.92
C ASN A 384 -3.78 -13.94 -20.48
N LEU A 385 -3.19 -12.74 -20.54
CA LEU A 385 -3.80 -11.55 -21.16
C LEU A 385 -3.64 -11.50 -22.69
N GLY A 386 -2.86 -12.42 -23.29
CA GLY A 386 -2.63 -12.40 -24.73
C GLY A 386 -1.77 -11.22 -25.20
N TYR A 387 -0.88 -10.70 -24.36
CA TYR A 387 -0.12 -9.46 -24.56
C TYR A 387 0.71 -9.32 -25.86
N GLN A 388 0.93 -10.41 -26.60
CA GLN A 388 1.63 -10.42 -27.90
C GLN A 388 0.67 -10.47 -29.11
N GLN A 389 -0.64 -10.40 -28.84
CA GLN A 389 -1.70 -10.38 -29.84
C GLN A 389 -2.39 -9.01 -29.81
N GLU A 390 -3.21 -8.73 -30.82
CA GLU A 390 -4.06 -7.53 -30.78
C GLU A 390 -5.08 -7.62 -29.62
N PRO A 391 -5.37 -6.51 -28.91
CA PRO A 391 -4.92 -5.13 -29.20
C PRO A 391 -3.57 -4.75 -28.56
N TRP A 392 -2.97 -5.63 -27.74
CA TRP A 392 -1.75 -5.32 -26.99
C TRP A 392 -0.53 -5.13 -27.88
N LEU A 393 -0.40 -5.91 -28.95
CA LEU A 393 0.72 -5.84 -29.89
C LEU A 393 0.88 -4.43 -30.47
N THR A 394 -0.21 -3.85 -30.98
CA THR A 394 -0.19 -2.49 -31.53
C THR A 394 -0.12 -1.42 -30.44
N ARG A 395 -0.82 -1.61 -29.31
CA ARG A 395 -0.95 -0.56 -28.28
C ARG A 395 0.26 -0.44 -27.35
N TYR A 396 0.96 -1.55 -27.10
CA TYR A 396 2.11 -1.64 -26.20
C TYR A 396 3.22 -2.52 -26.79
N PRO A 397 3.84 -2.11 -27.92
CA PRO A 397 4.84 -2.93 -28.62
C PRO A 397 6.04 -3.28 -27.74
N GLU A 398 6.45 -2.42 -26.80
CA GLU A 398 7.54 -2.68 -25.86
C GLU A 398 7.18 -3.79 -24.87
N CYS A 399 5.90 -3.88 -24.49
CA CYS A 399 5.39 -4.97 -23.64
C CYS A 399 5.30 -6.27 -24.44
N ALA A 400 4.81 -6.22 -25.68
CA ALA A 400 4.70 -7.37 -26.58
C ALA A 400 6.07 -7.98 -26.94
N ALA A 401 7.15 -7.21 -26.83
CA ALA A 401 8.51 -7.69 -27.06
C ALA A 401 9.05 -8.63 -25.96
N ILE A 402 8.41 -8.67 -24.78
CA ILE A 402 8.82 -9.57 -23.69
C ILE A 402 8.66 -11.03 -24.16
N PRO A 403 9.65 -11.93 -23.96
CA PRO A 403 9.55 -13.32 -24.37
C PRO A 403 8.49 -14.08 -23.57
N ARG A 404 7.83 -15.02 -24.23
CA ARG A 404 6.76 -15.84 -23.63
C ARG A 404 7.30 -16.99 -22.77
N LEU A 405 8.51 -17.47 -23.05
CA LEU A 405 9.11 -18.56 -22.30
C LEU A 405 9.98 -18.01 -21.18
N TRP A 406 9.78 -18.52 -19.96
CA TRP A 406 10.62 -18.13 -18.82
C TRP A 406 12.11 -18.39 -19.08
N SER A 407 12.45 -19.48 -19.79
CA SER A 407 13.84 -19.79 -20.16
C SER A 407 14.50 -18.68 -20.98
N GLU A 408 13.76 -18.08 -21.91
CA GLU A 408 14.23 -16.96 -22.74
C GLU A 408 14.36 -15.68 -21.91
N VAL A 409 13.40 -15.43 -21.01
CA VAL A 409 13.46 -14.31 -20.05
C VAL A 409 14.69 -14.43 -19.16
N SER A 410 14.92 -15.59 -18.53
CA SER A 410 16.06 -15.81 -17.64
C SER A 410 17.41 -15.83 -18.36
N ALA A 411 17.46 -16.32 -19.61
CA ALA A 411 18.69 -16.36 -20.40
C ALA A 411 19.10 -14.99 -20.97
N SER A 412 18.24 -13.97 -20.87
CA SER A 412 18.48 -12.62 -21.42
C SER A 412 19.50 -11.77 -20.65
N GLY A 413 20.23 -12.34 -19.69
CA GLY A 413 21.09 -11.57 -18.78
C GLY A 413 20.31 -10.62 -17.87
N GLY A 414 19.03 -10.89 -17.65
CA GLY A 414 18.15 -10.08 -16.79
C GLY A 414 17.55 -8.83 -17.46
N ARG A 415 17.75 -8.63 -18.77
CA ARG A 415 17.24 -7.47 -19.53
C ARG A 415 15.76 -7.17 -19.27
N TRP A 416 14.92 -8.20 -19.24
CA TRP A 416 13.46 -8.03 -19.14
C TRP A 416 12.97 -7.63 -17.74
N VAL A 417 13.80 -7.85 -16.71
CA VAL A 417 13.51 -7.51 -15.31
C VAL A 417 14.36 -6.34 -14.81
N ALA A 418 15.29 -5.87 -15.62
CA ALA A 418 16.06 -4.67 -15.36
C ALA A 418 15.17 -3.43 -15.55
N PRO A 419 15.44 -2.35 -14.81
CA PRO A 419 14.68 -1.10 -14.91
C PRO A 419 15.05 -0.28 -16.15
N GLU A 420 15.04 -0.92 -17.32
CA GLU A 420 15.34 -0.31 -18.62
C GLU A 420 14.19 0.59 -19.11
N GLY A 421 14.50 1.53 -20.01
CA GLY A 421 13.48 2.37 -20.66
C GLY A 421 12.83 3.43 -19.76
N ASN A 422 13.15 3.46 -18.46
CA ASN A 422 12.67 4.53 -17.60
C ASN A 422 13.31 5.87 -17.98
N GLU A 423 12.51 6.91 -18.08
CA GLU A 423 12.95 8.25 -18.43
C GLU A 423 12.58 9.26 -17.34
N LEU A 424 13.54 10.12 -17.00
CA LEU A 424 13.37 11.19 -16.02
C LEU A 424 13.75 12.52 -16.66
N VAL A 425 12.75 13.32 -17.00
CA VAL A 425 12.94 14.47 -17.89
C VAL A 425 12.26 15.72 -17.35
N GLY A 426 12.99 16.82 -17.23
CA GLY A 426 12.40 18.13 -16.92
C GLY A 426 11.72 18.24 -15.55
N ASN A 427 12.02 17.35 -14.61
CA ASN A 427 11.54 17.47 -13.23
C ASN A 427 12.35 18.54 -12.49
N PHE A 428 11.66 19.39 -11.72
CA PHE A 428 12.27 20.40 -10.88
C PHE A 428 12.31 19.92 -9.43
N SER A 429 13.45 20.17 -8.78
CA SER A 429 13.68 19.75 -7.39
C SER A 429 14.34 20.86 -6.60
N PHE A 430 13.79 21.16 -5.43
CA PHE A 430 14.21 22.25 -4.56
C PHE A 430 14.24 21.82 -3.08
N ALA A 431 15.29 22.16 -2.35
CA ALA A 431 15.41 21.93 -0.90
C ALA A 431 15.13 20.48 -0.44
N ASN A 432 15.42 19.49 -1.28
CA ASN A 432 15.29 18.06 -0.95
C ASN A 432 16.59 17.51 -0.34
N LYS A 433 16.51 16.50 0.55
CA LYS A 433 17.71 15.88 1.15
C LYS A 433 18.62 15.25 0.09
N GLN A 434 18.05 14.69 -0.97
CA GLN A 434 18.78 14.09 -2.10
C GLN A 434 18.11 14.40 -3.43
N TRP A 435 18.89 14.85 -4.41
CA TRP A 435 18.38 15.24 -5.73
C TRP A 435 18.14 14.06 -6.67
N TYR A 436 18.92 12.99 -6.56
CA TYR A 436 18.77 11.77 -7.36
C TYR A 436 19.43 10.58 -6.68
N SER A 437 18.77 9.41 -6.74
CA SER A 437 19.30 8.15 -6.23
C SER A 437 19.01 7.01 -7.20
N VAL A 438 20.03 6.20 -7.49
CA VAL A 438 19.84 4.90 -8.13
C VAL A 438 20.54 3.89 -7.24
N ARG A 439 19.81 2.83 -6.89
CA ARG A 439 20.36 1.77 -6.06
C ARG A 439 20.52 0.51 -6.88
N LEU A 440 21.77 0.10 -7.02
CA LEU A 440 22.12 -1.23 -7.49
C LEU A 440 22.24 -2.15 -6.29
N LEU A 441 21.37 -3.14 -6.23
CA LEU A 441 21.41 -4.27 -5.31
C LEU A 441 22.40 -5.32 -5.81
N HIS A 442 22.75 -5.30 -7.11
CA HIS A 442 23.84 -6.07 -7.71
C HIS A 442 24.89 -5.17 -8.40
N GLY A 443 26.15 -5.28 -7.97
CA GLY A 443 27.31 -4.57 -8.55
C GLY A 443 28.05 -3.67 -7.55
N PRO A 444 29.32 -3.28 -7.82
CA PRO A 444 30.01 -2.32 -6.96
C PRO A 444 29.19 -1.03 -6.91
N ARG A 445 29.04 -0.45 -5.70
CA ARG A 445 28.37 0.85 -5.53
C ARG A 445 29.01 1.82 -6.52
N PRO A 446 28.26 2.45 -7.44
CA PRO A 446 28.84 3.45 -8.31
C PRO A 446 29.28 4.61 -7.44
N GLY A 447 30.59 4.75 -7.22
CA GLY A 447 31.15 6.07 -6.96
C GLY A 447 30.78 6.92 -8.18
N HIS A 448 29.97 7.94 -7.96
CA HIS A 448 29.65 9.01 -8.91
C HIS A 448 29.89 8.68 -10.41
N GLY A 449 28.94 7.98 -11.05
CA GLY A 449 28.82 8.01 -12.51
C GLY A 449 28.73 6.67 -13.24
N VAL A 450 27.72 6.63 -14.12
CA VAL A 450 27.62 5.86 -15.38
C VAL A 450 27.22 4.37 -15.31
N PHE A 451 25.93 4.12 -15.57
CA PHE A 451 25.42 2.96 -16.33
C PHE A 451 24.86 3.46 -17.69
N PRO A 452 24.61 2.58 -18.69
CA PRO A 452 24.58 2.96 -20.09
C PRO A 452 23.33 3.76 -20.46
N LYS A 453 23.57 5.01 -20.88
CA LYS A 453 22.69 5.93 -21.63
C LYS A 453 21.20 5.96 -21.21
N CYS A 454 20.92 6.52 -20.04
CA CYS A 454 19.82 7.50 -19.95
C CYS A 454 20.16 8.66 -20.90
N ARG A 455 19.48 8.78 -22.04
CA ARG A 455 19.72 9.88 -23.00
C ARG A 455 19.24 11.21 -22.40
N ARG A 456 20.16 11.99 -21.82
CA ARG A 456 19.97 13.44 -21.69
C ARG A 456 19.88 14.05 -23.09
N LYS A 457 18.69 14.42 -23.55
CA LYS A 457 18.54 15.42 -24.61
C LYS A 457 18.56 16.81 -23.95
N HIS A 458 19.71 17.48 -23.99
CA HIS A 458 19.77 18.91 -23.73
C HIS A 458 19.28 19.68 -24.97
N PRO A 459 18.37 20.66 -24.84
CA PRO A 459 18.20 21.65 -25.88
C PRO A 459 19.43 22.57 -25.85
N GLY A 460 20.11 22.70 -26.99
CA GLY A 460 21.32 23.49 -27.11
C GLY A 460 21.05 24.97 -26.93
N ASN A 461 21.62 25.57 -25.88
CA ASN A 461 21.82 27.01 -25.81
C ASN A 461 23.25 27.32 -26.28
N ARG A 462 23.35 27.93 -27.45
CA ARG A 462 24.54 28.68 -27.87
C ARG A 462 24.41 30.09 -27.29
N HIS A 463 25.31 30.46 -26.39
CA HIS A 463 25.67 31.87 -26.21
C HIS A 463 27.00 32.11 -26.94
N PRO A 464 27.11 33.15 -27.78
CA PRO A 464 28.39 33.56 -28.33
C PRO A 464 29.13 34.43 -27.31
N VAL A 465 30.40 34.12 -27.14
CA VAL A 465 31.40 34.98 -26.52
C VAL A 465 31.74 36.10 -27.51
N HIS A 466 31.62 37.36 -27.10
CA HIS A 466 32.44 38.43 -27.65
C HIS A 466 32.79 39.46 -26.56
N ARG A 467 34.11 39.63 -26.43
CA ARG A 467 34.94 40.71 -25.85
C ARG A 467 34.33 41.66 -24.83
#